data_AF-A0A6B3IU19-F1
#
_entry.id   AF-A0A6B3IU19-F1
#
_cell.length_a   1.000
_cell.length_b   1.000
_cell.length_c   1.000
_cell.angle_alpha   90.00
_cell.angle_beta   90.00
_cell.angle_gamma   90.00
#
_symmetry.space_group_name_H-M   'P 1'
#
loop_
_entity.id
_entity.type
_entity.pdbx_description
1 polymer ?
#
loop_
_entity_poly.entity_id
_entity_poly.type
_entity_poly.pdbx_seq_one_letter_code
_entity_poly.pdbx_strand_id
1 'polypeptide(L)'
;CDLLGVPREDQDDFRDWAGMMIRHGGGPRGGVARSVKKMRGYLAELIHRKRENPGDDLISGLIRTSDHGEHLTENEAAAMA
;
A
#
# COMPACT_ATOMS: atom_id res chain seq x y z
N CYS A 1 -7.89 4.23 7.88
CA CYS A 1 -7.65 3.76 6.50
C CYS A 1 -8.21 4.73 5.46
N ASP A 2 -9.23 5.52 5.79
CA ASP A 2 -9.79 6.54 4.88
C ASP A 2 -8.73 7.52 4.34
N LEU A 3 -7.79 7.96 5.19
CA LEU A 3 -6.70 8.86 4.79
C LEU A 3 -5.74 8.28 3.75
N LEU A 4 -5.58 6.95 3.72
CA LEU A 4 -4.71 6.27 2.74
C LEU A 4 -5.39 6.09 1.38
N GLY A 5 -6.72 6.28 1.27
CA GLY A 5 -7.44 6.06 0.01
C GLY A 5 -7.85 4.62 -0.26
N VAL A 6 -7.72 3.74 0.75
CA VAL A 6 -8.19 2.33 0.71
C VAL A 6 -9.72 2.31 0.82
N PRO A 7 -10.46 1.73 -0.16
CA PRO A 7 -11.91 1.56 -0.11
C PRO A 7 -12.36 0.83 1.16
N ARG A 8 -13.56 1.13 1.65
CA ARG A 8 -14.05 0.62 2.94
C ARG A 8 -14.13 -0.90 2.97
N GLU A 9 -14.52 -1.49 1.87
CA GLU A 9 -14.62 -2.93 1.63
C GLU A 9 -13.26 -3.66 1.77
N ASP A 10 -12.15 -2.98 1.48
CA ASP A 10 -10.82 -3.57 1.45
C ASP A 10 -10.04 -3.33 2.76
N GLN A 11 -10.59 -2.55 3.70
CA GLN A 11 -9.85 -2.14 4.89
C GLN A 11 -9.56 -3.28 5.86
N ASP A 12 -10.46 -4.26 5.98
CA ASP A 12 -10.25 -5.44 6.82
C ASP A 12 -9.07 -6.27 6.31
N ASP A 13 -9.07 -6.58 5.02
CA ASP A 13 -7.99 -7.30 4.35
C ASP A 13 -6.65 -6.56 4.48
N PHE A 14 -6.66 -5.25 4.26
CA PHE A 14 -5.46 -4.41 4.42
C PHE A 14 -4.92 -4.45 5.85
N ARG A 15 -5.81 -4.33 6.86
CA ARG A 15 -5.43 -4.42 8.28
C ARG A 15 -4.88 -5.79 8.64
N ASP A 16 -5.45 -6.86 8.10
CA ASP A 16 -5.00 -8.22 8.37
C ASP A 16 -3.60 -8.46 7.81
N TRP A 17 -3.34 -8.04 6.57
CA TRP A 17 -2.01 -8.17 5.99
C TRP A 17 -0.98 -7.31 6.73
N ALA A 18 -1.34 -6.08 7.11
CA ALA A 18 -0.48 -5.21 7.91
C ALA A 18 -0.20 -5.81 9.30
N GLY A 19 -1.23 -6.31 9.97
CA GLY A 19 -1.12 -6.96 11.27
C GLY A 19 -0.24 -8.20 11.22
N MET A 20 -0.33 -8.99 10.15
CA MET A 20 0.55 -10.15 9.93
C MET A 20 2.01 -9.77 9.70
N MET A 21 2.30 -8.57 9.18
CA MET A 21 3.69 -8.08 9.02
C MET A 21 4.28 -7.56 10.34
N ILE A 22 3.46 -6.93 11.19
CA ILE A 22 3.90 -6.35 12.48
C ILE A 22 4.06 -7.41 13.57
N ARG A 23 3.27 -8.50 13.52
CA ARG A 23 3.35 -9.60 14.49
C ARG A 23 4.63 -10.41 14.31
N HIS A 24 5.71 -9.99 14.96
CA HIS A 24 6.92 -10.81 15.09
C HIS A 24 6.66 -12.03 15.99
N GLY A 25 6.77 -13.25 15.43
CA GLY A 25 7.04 -14.46 16.21
C GLY A 25 5.87 -15.35 16.63
N GLY A 26 4.67 -15.23 16.06
CA GLY A 26 3.53 -16.10 16.43
C GLY A 26 2.63 -16.59 15.28
N GLY A 27 2.89 -16.16 14.03
CA GLY A 27 2.07 -16.53 12.88
C GLY A 27 2.48 -17.87 12.24
N PRO A 28 1.60 -18.48 11.41
CA PRO A 28 1.95 -19.64 10.60
C PRO A 28 3.20 -19.38 9.77
N ARG A 29 4.08 -20.38 9.62
CA ARG A 29 5.27 -20.28 8.74
C ARG A 29 4.88 -19.76 7.35
N GLY A 30 5.58 -18.72 6.90
CA GLY A 30 5.33 -18.05 5.60
C GLY A 30 4.15 -17.07 5.58
N GLY A 31 3.45 -16.84 6.70
CA GLY A 31 2.33 -15.88 6.79
C GLY A 31 2.74 -14.44 6.48
N VAL A 32 3.92 -14.01 6.95
CA VAL A 32 4.50 -12.68 6.65
C VAL A 32 4.73 -12.52 5.16
N ALA A 33 5.46 -13.44 4.52
CA ALA A 33 5.78 -13.36 3.10
C ALA A 33 4.52 -13.36 2.20
N ARG A 34 3.49 -14.15 2.56
CA ARG A 34 2.20 -14.11 1.85
C ARG A 34 1.49 -12.77 2.00
N SER A 35 1.51 -12.19 3.21
CA SER A 35 0.88 -10.89 3.49
C SER A 35 1.58 -9.75 2.76
N VAL A 36 2.92 -9.77 2.71
CA VAL A 36 3.72 -8.82 1.91
C VAL A 36 3.34 -8.91 0.42
N LYS A 37 3.24 -10.13 -0.13
CA LYS A 37 2.85 -10.33 -1.53
C LYS A 37 1.45 -9.77 -1.82
N LYS A 38 0.47 -10.04 -0.95
CA LYS A 38 -0.89 -9.52 -1.09
C LYS A 38 -0.92 -7.99 -1.00
N MET A 39 -0.24 -7.43 0.00
CA MET A 39 -0.14 -5.99 0.20
C MET A 39 0.44 -5.28 -1.02
N ARG A 40 1.54 -5.79 -1.57
CA ARG A 40 2.17 -5.22 -2.78
C ARG A 40 1.24 -5.27 -3.99
N GLY A 41 0.59 -6.41 -4.24
CA GLY A 41 -0.36 -6.55 -5.36
C GLY A 41 -1.54 -5.58 -5.23
N TYR A 42 -2.11 -5.50 -4.04
CA TYR A 42 -3.22 -4.60 -3.76
C TYR A 42 -2.84 -3.13 -3.92
N LEU A 43 -1.70 -2.70 -3.39
CA LEU A 43 -1.23 -1.31 -3.55
C LEU A 43 -0.99 -0.95 -5.02
N ALA A 44 -0.44 -1.88 -5.82
CA ALA A 44 -0.26 -1.66 -7.25
C ALA A 44 -1.62 -1.44 -7.97
N GLU A 45 -2.61 -2.31 -7.71
CA GLU A 45 -3.97 -2.12 -8.26
C GLU A 45 -4.61 -0.82 -7.80
N LEU A 46 -4.46 -0.47 -6.52
CA LEU A 46 -5.01 0.76 -5.96
C LEU A 46 -4.40 1.99 -6.64
N ILE A 47 -3.08 2.01 -6.85
CA ILE A 47 -2.39 3.07 -7.58
C ILE A 47 -2.94 3.19 -9.01
N HIS A 48 -3.13 2.07 -9.72
CA HIS A 48 -3.72 2.09 -11.07
C HIS A 48 -5.13 2.71 -11.07
N ARG A 49 -6.02 2.29 -10.16
CA ARG A 49 -7.38 2.85 -10.05
C ARG A 49 -7.35 4.35 -9.72
N LYS A 50 -6.45 4.77 -8.83
CA LYS A 50 -6.31 6.18 -8.43
C LYS A 50 -5.67 7.07 -9.50
N ARG A 51 -4.89 6.51 -10.44
CA ARG A 51 -4.42 7.26 -11.62
C ARG A 51 -5.57 7.60 -12.56
N GLU A 52 -6.54 6.71 -12.72
CA GLU A 52 -7.72 6.94 -13.57
C GLU A 52 -8.75 7.86 -12.89
N ASN A 53 -8.92 7.73 -11.58
CA ASN A 53 -9.84 8.56 -10.80
C ASN A 53 -9.21 9.01 -9.46
N PRO A 54 -8.39 10.07 -9.47
CA PRO A 54 -7.69 10.55 -8.27
C PRO A 54 -8.67 11.09 -7.22
N GLY A 55 -8.49 10.68 -5.96
CA GLY A 55 -9.25 11.17 -4.81
C GLY A 55 -8.53 12.26 -4.02
N ASP A 56 -9.13 12.67 -2.90
CA ASP A 56 -8.50 13.50 -1.87
C ASP A 56 -7.95 12.59 -0.76
N ASP A 57 -6.94 11.80 -1.12
CA ASP A 57 -6.29 10.83 -0.23
C ASP A 57 -4.77 10.85 -0.42
N LEU A 58 -4.04 10.32 0.55
CA LEU A 58 -2.57 10.33 0.54
C LEU A 58 -1.98 9.66 -0.70
N ILE A 59 -2.55 8.54 -1.15
CA ILE A 59 -2.04 7.82 -2.33
C ILE A 59 -2.24 8.68 -3.58
N SER A 60 -3.40 9.31 -3.73
CA SER A 60 -3.67 10.24 -4.84
C SER A 60 -2.75 11.47 -4.80
N GLY A 61 -2.46 11.99 -3.60
CA GLY A 61 -1.49 13.06 -3.38
C GLY A 61 -0.07 12.65 -3.81
N LEU A 62 0.39 11.47 -3.37
CA LEU A 62 1.70 10.93 -3.73
C LEU A 62 1.83 10.69 -5.23
N ILE A 63 0.79 10.15 -5.88
CA ILE A 63 0.76 9.95 -7.34
C ILE A 63 0.94 11.30 -8.06
N ARG A 64 0.18 12.33 -7.65
CA ARG A 64 0.30 13.67 -8.23
C ARG A 64 1.70 14.25 -8.05
N THR A 65 2.31 14.09 -6.88
CA THR A 65 3.69 14.56 -6.63
C THR A 65 4.70 13.82 -7.50
N SER A 66 4.56 12.51 -7.68
CA SER A 66 5.44 11.73 -8.56
C SER A 66 5.31 12.08 -10.04
N ASP A 67 4.10 12.42 -10.50
CA ASP A 67 3.86 12.84 -11.89
C ASP A 67 4.34 14.28 -12.16
N HIS A 68 4.54 15.09 -11.11
CA HIS A 68 4.86 16.51 -11.23
C HIS A 68 6.33 16.91 -11.00
N GLY A 69 7.26 16.01 -10.66
CA GLY A 69 8.65 16.47 -10.62
C GLY A 69 9.77 15.61 -10.06
N GLU A 70 9.54 14.43 -9.49
CA GLU A 70 10.64 13.51 -9.19
C GLU A 70 10.07 12.09 -9.17
N HIS A 71 10.50 11.27 -10.14
CA HIS A 71 10.18 9.85 -10.14
C HIS A 71 10.89 9.21 -8.95
N LEU A 72 10.24 9.19 -7.78
CA LEU A 72 10.64 8.34 -6.67
C LEU A 72 10.63 6.90 -7.17
N THR A 73 11.82 6.40 -7.47
CA THR A 73 12.01 5.05 -7.95
C THR A 73 11.59 4.06 -6.86
N GLU A 74 11.19 2.84 -7.23
CA GLU A 74 10.81 1.80 -6.26
C GLU A 74 11.88 1.57 -5.17
N ASN A 75 13.14 1.91 -5.47
CA ASN A 75 14.27 1.84 -4.54
C ASN A 75 14.30 3.00 -3.52
N GLU A 76 13.86 4.21 -3.88
CA GLU A 76 13.88 5.36 -2.96
C GLU A 76 12.74 5.29 -1.95
N ALA A 77 11.58 4.76 -2.34
CA ALA A 77 10.49 4.48 -1.40
C ALA A 77 10.86 3.40 -0.36
N ALA A 78 11.77 2.48 -0.70
CA ALA A 78 12.26 1.45 0.21
C ALA A 78 13.33 1.95 1.20
N ALA A 79 13.97 3.10 0.94
CA ALA A 79 15.08 3.64 1.74
C ALA A 79 14.62 4.58 2.88
N MET A 80 13.35 5.01 2.88
CA MET A 80 12.78 5.86 3.94
C MET A 80 12.05 5.06 5.04
N ALA A 81 12.06 3.72 4.96
CA ALA A 81 11.54 2.81 5.99
C ALA A 81 12.69 2.23 6.83
#